data_AF-A0A8K1C741-F1
#
_entry.id   AF-A0A8K1C741-F1
#
_cell.length_a   1.000
_cell.length_b   1.000
_cell.length_c   1.000
_cell.angle_alpha   90.00
_cell.angle_beta   90.00
_cell.angle_gamma   90.00
#
_symmetry.space_group_name_H-M   'P 1'
#
loop_
_entity.id
_entity.type
_entity.pdbx_description
1 polymer ?
#
loop_
_entity_poly.entity_id
_entity_poly.type
_entity_poly.pdbx_seq_one_letter_code
_entity_poly.pdbx_strand_id
1 'polypeptide(L)'
;MKCLLPPLLLAQGHAVHGELSIYNSSTSRADAIASSRVLIKNERRNITIGTTTYQYYDGPVAQNASLTELLRFSEINPILNNRTTYAWYMAAIIQSETAVGHLNSMEGIAKIYDLASDQLPKPMATDISDVTFGRERLTTKAMKLRQVRLNEYSNTTFQLSDAKLSDICGKDVVWKNIRDKNALYVEDYHDIAEWNDKSAPEKYVPNVVGFFCYNDKSAELLPVEIHYPDTKLSYTPFDAKEEWTLAKMGLNAASVSHHQWQHMAETHATMVPIRVELIRNMAFEHPVRSLIEHHARNDLGLESLMPEFLFNVAR
;
A
#
# COMPACT_ATOMS: atom_id res chain seq x y z
N MET A 1 -32.11 -3.93 32.23
CA MET A 1 -32.86 -3.52 31.02
C MET A 1 -32.59 -4.54 29.93
N LYS A 2 -33.60 -5.30 29.51
CA LYS A 2 -33.50 -6.22 28.37
C LYS A 2 -33.48 -5.39 27.09
N CYS A 3 -32.35 -5.32 26.39
CA CYS A 3 -32.31 -4.81 25.03
C CYS A 3 -33.12 -5.77 24.14
N LEU A 4 -34.32 -5.35 23.76
CA LEU A 4 -35.07 -5.94 22.67
C LEU A 4 -34.40 -5.50 21.37
N LEU A 5 -33.44 -6.30 20.90
CA LEU A 5 -32.91 -6.20 19.54
C LEU A 5 -34.02 -6.59 18.55
N PRO A 6 -34.27 -5.82 17.47
CA PRO A 6 -35.09 -6.28 16.37
C PRO A 6 -34.48 -7.57 15.78
N PRO A 7 -35.26 -8.63 15.50
CA PRO A 7 -34.72 -9.92 15.03
C PRO A 7 -34.09 -9.93 13.63
N LEU A 8 -33.82 -8.77 13.01
CA LEU A 8 -33.62 -8.68 11.58
C LEU A 8 -32.18 -8.41 11.10
N LEU A 9 -31.19 -8.24 11.98
CA LEU A 9 -29.81 -7.94 11.53
C LEU A 9 -28.69 -8.82 12.08
N LEU A 10 -29.01 -9.78 12.95
CA LEU A 10 -28.05 -10.75 13.49
C LEU A 10 -28.45 -12.20 13.17
N ALA A 11 -28.93 -12.42 11.94
CA ALA A 11 -28.90 -13.76 11.36
C ALA A 11 -27.43 -14.09 11.03
N GLN A 12 -26.76 -14.67 12.01
CA GLN A 12 -25.63 -15.56 11.86
C GLN A 12 -25.74 -16.35 10.55
N GLY A 13 -24.73 -16.30 9.67
CA GLY A 13 -24.27 -17.43 8.84
C GLY A 13 -25.31 -18.29 8.09
N HIS A 14 -26.54 -17.84 7.93
CA HIS A 14 -27.61 -18.55 7.26
C HIS A 14 -27.97 -17.74 6.04
N ALA A 15 -27.73 -18.34 4.89
CA ALA A 15 -28.40 -17.98 3.66
C ALA A 15 -29.91 -17.97 3.94
N VAL A 16 -30.47 -16.82 4.29
CA VAL A 16 -31.82 -16.51 3.88
C VAL A 16 -31.67 -16.33 2.38
N HIS A 17 -31.89 -17.41 1.64
CA HIS A 17 -32.02 -17.43 0.18
C HIS A 17 -33.27 -16.63 -0.21
N GLY A 18 -33.28 -15.33 0.09
CA GLY A 18 -34.11 -14.39 -0.63
C GLY A 18 -33.55 -14.29 -2.04
N GLU A 19 -34.39 -14.54 -3.03
CA GLU A 19 -34.00 -14.39 -4.42
C GLU A 19 -33.54 -12.93 -4.65
N LEU A 20 -32.31 -12.77 -5.16
CA LEU A 20 -31.77 -11.44 -5.45
C LEU A 20 -32.68 -10.74 -6.45
N SER A 21 -33.05 -9.49 -6.17
CA SER A 21 -34.00 -8.74 -6.99
C SER A 21 -33.65 -7.26 -7.04
N ILE A 22 -33.80 -6.65 -8.21
CA ILE A 22 -33.61 -5.20 -8.42
C ILE A 22 -34.82 -4.44 -7.86
N TYR A 23 -36.01 -5.00 -8.04
CA TYR A 23 -37.29 -4.41 -7.63
C TYR A 23 -38.21 -5.47 -7.03
N ASN A 24 -38.91 -5.08 -5.98
CA ASN A 24 -40.07 -5.77 -5.44
C ASN A 24 -41.07 -4.68 -5.03
N SER A 25 -42.36 -4.86 -5.33
CA SER A 25 -43.43 -3.94 -4.93
C SER A 25 -43.74 -3.96 -3.42
N SER A 26 -42.95 -4.68 -2.62
CA SER A 26 -43.13 -4.77 -1.17
C SER A 26 -42.65 -3.50 -0.45
N THR A 27 -43.50 -2.96 0.43
CA THR A 27 -43.14 -1.84 1.33
C THR A 27 -42.02 -2.22 2.29
N SER A 28 -41.90 -3.51 2.64
CA SER A 28 -40.88 -4.05 3.55
C SER A 28 -39.44 -3.72 3.13
N ARG A 29 -39.16 -3.66 1.81
CA ARG A 29 -37.82 -3.35 1.29
C ARG A 29 -37.46 -1.88 1.51
N ALA A 30 -38.41 -0.98 1.28
CA ALA A 30 -38.25 0.44 1.54
C ALA A 30 -38.08 0.71 3.05
N ASP A 31 -38.86 0.02 3.88
CA ASP A 31 -38.78 0.14 5.35
C ASP A 31 -37.42 -0.35 5.89
N ALA A 32 -36.87 -1.44 5.32
CA ALA A 32 -35.56 -1.94 5.67
C ALA A 32 -34.45 -0.93 5.33
N ILE A 33 -34.49 -0.33 4.13
CA ILE A 33 -33.55 0.71 3.71
C ILE A 33 -33.65 1.94 4.64
N ALA A 34 -34.87 2.41 4.91
CA ALA A 34 -35.11 3.54 5.80
C ALA A 34 -34.56 3.27 7.22
N SER A 35 -34.72 2.03 7.70
CA SER A 35 -34.19 1.60 8.99
C SER A 35 -32.65 1.55 8.98
N SER A 36 -32.01 0.96 7.96
CA SER A 36 -30.55 0.94 7.87
C SER A 36 -29.96 2.36 7.83
N ARG A 37 -30.62 3.30 7.13
CA ARG A 37 -30.16 4.70 7.02
C ARG A 37 -30.05 5.43 8.36
N VAL A 38 -30.87 5.09 9.36
CA VAL A 38 -30.78 5.71 10.69
C VAL A 38 -29.79 5.02 11.62
N LEU A 39 -29.46 3.76 11.35
CA LEU A 39 -28.59 2.91 12.17
C LEU A 39 -27.10 3.01 11.83
N ILE A 40 -26.74 3.52 10.64
CA ILE A 40 -25.37 3.83 10.24
C ILE A 40 -25.26 5.28 9.80
N LYS A 41 -24.39 6.05 10.45
CA LYS A 41 -24.19 7.48 10.23
C LYS A 41 -22.72 7.77 9.96
N ASN A 42 -22.48 8.66 8.99
CA ASN A 42 -21.15 9.21 8.78
C ASN A 42 -20.92 10.34 9.78
N GLU A 43 -19.77 10.32 10.43
CA GLU A 43 -19.29 11.32 11.36
C GLU A 43 -17.86 11.68 11.01
N ARG A 44 -17.38 12.82 11.51
CA ARG A 44 -15.99 13.21 11.35
C ARG A 44 -15.11 12.22 12.09
N ARG A 45 -14.18 11.58 11.37
CA ARG A 45 -13.24 10.64 11.96
C ARG A 45 -11.84 11.23 11.96
N ASN A 46 -11.10 10.88 13.00
CA ASN A 46 -9.68 11.14 13.10
C ASN A 46 -8.97 9.82 13.39
N ILE A 47 -7.71 9.75 12.96
CA ILE A 47 -6.81 8.66 13.34
C ILE A 47 -5.65 9.25 14.15
N THR A 48 -5.40 8.67 15.31
CA THR A 48 -4.29 9.08 16.18
C THR A 48 -3.17 8.08 16.05
N ILE A 49 -1.99 8.57 15.70
CA ILE A 49 -0.75 7.79 15.58
C ILE A 49 0.27 8.48 16.47
N GLY A 50 0.57 7.84 17.61
CA GLY A 50 1.39 8.44 18.66
C GLY A 50 0.74 9.69 19.24
N THR A 51 1.45 10.81 19.12
CA THR A 51 0.97 12.11 19.63
C THR A 51 0.28 12.94 18.55
N THR A 52 0.28 12.49 17.29
CA THR A 52 -0.29 13.22 16.17
C THR A 52 -1.67 12.69 15.83
N THR A 53 -2.63 13.59 15.65
CA THR A 53 -3.98 13.27 15.19
C THR A 53 -4.15 13.78 13.78
N TYR A 54 -4.47 12.88 12.86
CA TYR A 54 -4.73 13.18 11.45
C TYR A 54 -6.23 13.16 11.20
N GLN A 55 -6.69 14.12 10.39
CA GLN A 55 -8.05 14.06 9.87
C GLN A 55 -8.16 12.84 8.95
N TYR A 56 -9.18 12.02 9.20
CA TYR A 56 -9.53 10.89 8.36
C TYR A 56 -10.81 11.23 7.58
N TYR A 57 -11.26 10.34 6.68
CA TYR A 57 -12.48 10.62 5.92
C TYR A 57 -13.72 10.58 6.84
N ASP A 58 -14.76 11.32 6.47
CA ASP A 58 -16.05 11.28 7.15
C ASP A 58 -16.72 9.92 6.90
N GLY A 59 -16.95 9.15 7.96
CA GLY A 59 -17.30 7.75 7.82
C GLY A 59 -18.03 7.18 9.04
N PRO A 60 -18.38 5.88 9.00
CA PRO A 60 -19.16 5.26 10.06
C PRO A 60 -18.34 5.20 11.36
N VAL A 61 -18.95 5.58 12.48
CA VAL A 61 -18.36 5.42 13.82
C VAL A 61 -19.08 4.29 14.55
N ALA A 62 -18.30 3.38 15.13
CA ALA A 62 -18.82 2.32 15.99
C ALA A 62 -19.23 2.90 17.34
N GLN A 63 -20.53 3.09 17.54
CA GLN A 63 -21.14 3.43 18.83
C GLN A 63 -21.85 2.19 19.40
N ASN A 64 -22.04 2.15 20.72
CA ASN A 64 -22.72 1.05 21.39
C ASN A 64 -24.10 0.78 20.75
N ALA A 65 -24.34 -0.46 20.32
CA ALA A 65 -25.52 -0.94 19.61
C ALA A 65 -25.77 -0.32 18.21
N SER A 66 -24.80 0.39 17.64
CA SER A 66 -24.86 0.86 16.25
C SER A 66 -24.69 -0.30 15.27
N LEU A 67 -25.20 -0.13 14.04
CA LEU A 67 -24.97 -1.11 12.97
C LEU A 67 -23.48 -1.25 12.64
N THR A 68 -22.73 -0.15 12.68
CA THR A 68 -21.28 -0.14 12.47
C THR A 68 -20.56 -1.06 13.46
N GLU A 69 -20.93 -1.00 14.75
CA GLU A 69 -20.32 -1.83 15.78
C GLU A 69 -20.61 -3.31 15.56
N LEU A 70 -21.85 -3.66 15.20
CA LEU A 70 -22.23 -5.04 14.90
C LEU A 70 -21.46 -5.59 13.69
N LEU A 71 -21.35 -4.81 12.61
CA LEU A 71 -20.62 -5.19 11.41
C LEU A 71 -19.13 -5.37 11.71
N ARG A 72 -18.53 -4.43 12.46
CA ARG A 72 -17.14 -4.52 12.95
C ARG A 72 -16.92 -5.85 13.68
N PHE A 73 -17.73 -6.16 14.69
CA PHE A 73 -17.56 -7.40 15.47
C PHE A 73 -17.71 -8.66 14.62
N SER A 74 -18.60 -8.65 13.64
CA SER A 74 -18.78 -9.78 12.73
C SER A 74 -17.55 -10.07 11.85
N GLU A 75 -16.71 -9.06 11.62
CA GLU A 75 -15.53 -9.12 10.75
C GLU A 75 -14.22 -9.36 11.51
N ILE A 76 -14.10 -8.86 12.74
CA ILE A 76 -12.88 -9.01 13.56
C ILE A 76 -12.54 -10.48 13.79
N ASN A 77 -13.53 -11.30 14.15
CA ASN A 77 -13.27 -12.70 14.52
C ASN A 77 -12.63 -13.51 13.37
N PRO A 78 -13.18 -13.49 12.14
CA PRO A 78 -12.50 -14.08 10.98
C PRO A 78 -11.07 -13.58 10.77
N ILE A 79 -10.83 -12.28 10.90
CA ILE A 79 -9.51 -11.68 10.72
C ILE A 79 -8.52 -12.22 11.76
N LEU A 80 -8.89 -12.19 13.04
CA LEU A 80 -8.03 -12.65 14.13
C LEU A 80 -7.75 -14.15 14.08
N ASN A 81 -8.69 -14.94 13.56
CA ASN A 81 -8.53 -16.39 13.41
C ASN A 81 -7.65 -16.78 12.22
N ASN A 82 -7.36 -15.86 11.28
CA ASN A 82 -6.51 -16.12 10.11
C ASN A 82 -5.01 -15.86 10.37
N ARG A 83 -4.54 -16.02 11.62
CA ARG A 83 -3.13 -15.81 11.97
C ARG A 83 -2.27 -16.95 11.44
N THR A 84 -1.25 -16.60 10.66
CA THR A 84 -0.25 -17.55 10.14
C THR A 84 0.87 -17.80 11.16
N THR A 85 1.48 -18.99 11.14
CA THR A 85 2.65 -19.33 11.99
C THR A 85 4.00 -18.85 11.44
N TYR A 86 4.01 -18.19 10.27
CA TYR A 86 5.23 -17.80 9.56
C TYR A 86 6.19 -16.93 10.38
N ALA A 87 5.68 -16.10 11.29
CA ALA A 87 6.51 -15.24 12.13
C ALA A 87 7.48 -16.04 13.01
N TRP A 88 7.02 -17.14 13.62
CA TRP A 88 7.86 -17.99 14.47
C TRP A 88 8.87 -18.80 13.67
N TYR A 89 8.45 -19.26 12.49
CA TYR A 89 9.33 -19.96 11.57
C TYR A 89 10.48 -19.06 11.09
N MET A 90 10.17 -17.83 10.66
CA MET A 90 11.17 -16.84 10.25
C MET A 90 12.09 -16.44 11.40
N ALA A 91 11.55 -16.25 12.61
CA ALA A 91 12.35 -15.93 13.78
C ALA A 91 13.38 -17.03 14.09
N ALA A 92 13.01 -18.30 13.94
CA ALA A 92 13.93 -19.42 14.15
C ALA A 92 15.09 -19.41 13.14
N ILE A 93 14.80 -19.19 11.85
CA ILE A 93 15.83 -19.09 10.79
C ILE A 93 16.74 -17.89 11.04
N ILE A 94 16.18 -16.72 11.36
CA ILE A 94 16.97 -15.51 11.64
C ILE A 94 17.89 -15.77 12.83
N GLN A 95 17.39 -16.39 13.90
CA GLN A 95 18.19 -16.69 15.09
C GLN A 95 19.33 -17.66 14.76
N SER A 96 19.09 -18.70 13.97
CA SER A 96 20.14 -19.65 13.57
C SER A 96 21.20 -18.99 12.70
N GLU A 97 20.80 -18.19 11.71
CA GLU A 97 21.75 -17.51 10.80
C GLU A 97 22.52 -16.38 11.50
N THR A 98 21.92 -15.73 12.50
CA THR A 98 22.61 -14.75 13.36
C THR A 98 23.70 -15.43 14.18
N ALA A 99 23.40 -16.60 14.78
CA ALA A 99 24.34 -17.32 15.65
C ALA A 99 25.61 -17.78 14.92
N VAL A 100 25.53 -18.01 13.60
CA VAL A 100 26.66 -18.38 12.75
C VAL A 100 27.27 -17.20 11.99
N GLY A 101 26.83 -15.97 12.26
CA GLY A 101 27.42 -14.74 11.72
C GLY A 101 27.09 -14.44 10.25
N HIS A 102 26.08 -15.08 9.67
CA HIS A 102 25.77 -14.90 8.25
C HIS A 102 25.04 -13.58 7.95
N LEU A 103 24.45 -12.89 8.92
CA LEU A 103 23.70 -11.63 8.69
C LEU A 103 24.58 -10.37 8.57
N ASN A 104 25.88 -10.55 8.28
CA ASN A 104 26.83 -9.45 8.08
C ASN A 104 26.98 -9.06 6.59
N SER A 105 26.18 -9.64 5.68
CA SER A 105 26.21 -9.34 4.25
C SER A 105 24.81 -9.41 3.62
N MET A 106 24.66 -8.83 2.43
CA MET A 106 23.40 -8.88 1.66
C MET A 106 23.05 -10.32 1.24
N GLU A 107 24.06 -11.15 0.94
CA GLU A 107 23.90 -12.57 0.62
C GLU A 107 23.33 -13.35 1.82
N GLY A 108 23.75 -12.99 3.04
CA GLY A 108 23.19 -13.54 4.26
C GLY A 108 21.70 -13.29 4.42
N ILE A 109 21.26 -12.06 4.10
CA ILE A 109 19.84 -11.71 4.12
C ILE A 109 19.06 -12.52 3.07
N ALA A 110 19.60 -12.64 1.85
CA ALA A 110 18.98 -13.44 0.80
C ALA A 110 18.85 -14.92 1.18
N LYS A 111 19.84 -15.46 1.90
CA LYS A 111 19.86 -16.84 2.38
C LYS A 111 18.73 -17.16 3.36
N ILE A 112 18.31 -16.20 4.20
CA ILE A 112 17.13 -16.39 5.07
C ILE A 112 15.92 -16.80 4.25
N TYR A 113 15.69 -16.13 3.11
CA TYR A 113 14.56 -16.43 2.23
C TYR A 113 14.73 -17.72 1.44
N ASP A 114 15.97 -18.11 1.10
CA ASP A 114 16.23 -19.41 0.49
C ASP A 114 15.87 -20.55 1.46
N LEU A 115 16.23 -20.40 2.74
CA LEU A 115 15.89 -21.36 3.80
C LEU A 115 14.38 -21.40 4.10
N ALA A 116 13.68 -20.29 3.87
CA ALA A 116 12.25 -20.18 4.11
C ALA A 116 11.37 -20.49 2.88
N SER A 117 11.98 -20.91 1.76
CA SER A 117 11.32 -20.99 0.45
C SER A 117 10.10 -21.93 0.38
N ASP A 118 10.04 -22.94 1.23
CA ASP A 118 8.88 -23.84 1.34
C ASP A 118 7.62 -23.15 1.90
N GLN A 119 7.79 -22.04 2.61
CA GLN A 119 6.71 -21.33 3.31
C GLN A 119 6.50 -19.91 2.78
N LEU A 120 7.55 -19.28 2.26
CA LEU A 120 7.55 -17.88 1.85
C LEU A 120 8.29 -17.70 0.53
N PRO A 121 7.68 -17.02 -0.46
CA PRO A 121 8.37 -16.71 -1.70
C PRO A 121 9.54 -15.76 -1.43
N LYS A 122 10.66 -16.00 -2.12
CA LYS A 122 11.82 -15.12 -2.07
C LYS A 122 11.48 -13.74 -2.66
N PRO A 123 11.70 -12.63 -1.93
CA PRO A 123 11.41 -11.30 -2.46
C PRO A 123 12.30 -10.95 -3.65
N MET A 124 11.71 -10.29 -4.65
CA MET A 124 12.46 -9.76 -5.81
C MET A 124 13.61 -8.84 -5.39
N ALA A 125 13.43 -8.05 -4.32
CA ALA A 125 14.43 -7.13 -3.79
C ALA A 125 15.74 -7.80 -3.30
N THR A 126 15.79 -9.14 -3.19
CA THR A 126 17.03 -9.86 -2.91
C THR A 126 17.98 -9.91 -4.12
N ASP A 127 17.47 -9.72 -5.33
CA ASP A 127 18.28 -9.43 -6.51
C ASP A 127 18.47 -7.91 -6.63
N ILE A 128 19.71 -7.47 -6.39
CA ILE A 128 20.11 -6.07 -6.41
C ILE A 128 20.43 -5.55 -7.82
N SER A 129 20.16 -6.31 -8.89
CA SER A 129 20.37 -5.88 -10.27
C SER A 129 19.49 -4.70 -10.65
N ASP A 130 19.93 -3.91 -11.63
CA ASP A 130 19.17 -2.77 -12.16
C ASP A 130 17.93 -3.21 -12.92
N VAL A 131 18.00 -4.38 -13.58
CA VAL A 131 16.86 -5.03 -14.25
C VAL A 131 15.76 -5.35 -13.25
N THR A 132 16.10 -6.00 -12.13
CA THR A 132 15.10 -6.31 -11.10
C THR A 132 14.60 -5.05 -10.41
N PHE A 133 15.48 -4.10 -10.13
CA PHE A 133 15.10 -2.80 -9.56
C PHE A 133 14.06 -2.08 -10.43
N GLY A 134 14.27 -1.99 -11.74
CA GLY A 134 13.29 -1.41 -12.65
C GLY A 134 12.02 -2.26 -12.80
N ARG A 135 12.15 -3.59 -12.85
CA ARG A 135 10.99 -4.51 -12.94
C ARG A 135 10.04 -4.35 -11.76
N GLU A 136 10.54 -4.12 -10.55
CA GLU A 136 9.70 -3.87 -9.38
C GLU A 136 8.75 -2.67 -9.60
N ARG A 137 9.18 -1.63 -10.33
CA ARG A 137 8.34 -0.44 -10.64
C ARG A 137 7.29 -0.71 -11.71
N LEU A 138 7.34 -1.85 -12.38
CA LEU A 138 6.30 -2.30 -13.30
C LEU A 138 5.39 -3.37 -12.66
N THR A 139 5.72 -3.82 -11.44
CA THR A 139 5.00 -4.91 -10.76
C THR A 139 4.62 -4.52 -9.33
N THR A 140 5.49 -4.77 -8.37
CA THR A 140 5.19 -4.71 -6.92
C THR A 140 5.26 -3.30 -6.33
N LYS A 141 5.80 -2.33 -7.06
CA LYS A 141 5.99 -0.92 -6.67
C LYS A 141 5.46 0.07 -7.72
N ALA A 142 4.51 -0.35 -8.57
CA ALA A 142 4.10 0.40 -9.76
C ALA A 142 3.23 1.65 -9.52
N MET A 143 3.14 2.14 -8.28
CA MET A 143 2.08 3.08 -7.90
C MET A 143 2.38 4.55 -8.22
N LYS A 144 3.66 4.94 -8.31
CA LYS A 144 4.08 6.34 -8.54
C LYS A 144 4.92 6.54 -9.81
N LEU A 145 5.32 5.46 -10.49
CA LEU A 145 6.04 5.54 -11.74
C LEU A 145 5.16 6.20 -12.79
N ARG A 146 5.67 7.27 -13.40
CA ARG A 146 5.00 7.94 -14.50
C ARG A 146 6.00 8.50 -15.48
N GLN A 147 5.53 8.75 -16.69
CA GLN A 147 6.33 9.44 -17.68
C GLN A 147 6.59 10.90 -17.25
N VAL A 148 7.80 11.40 -17.49
CA VAL A 148 8.15 12.81 -17.28
C VAL A 148 7.50 13.67 -18.35
N ARG A 149 6.85 14.76 -17.94
CA ARG A 149 6.22 15.71 -18.88
C ARG A 149 7.26 16.68 -19.47
N LEU A 150 6.99 17.24 -20.65
CA LEU A 150 7.94 18.08 -21.41
C LEU A 150 8.66 19.14 -20.58
N ASN A 151 7.94 19.91 -19.74
CA ASN A 151 8.51 21.02 -18.96
C ASN A 151 8.98 20.64 -17.54
N GLU A 152 8.76 19.40 -17.13
CA GLU A 152 9.00 18.96 -15.76
C GLU A 152 10.48 18.58 -15.56
N TYR A 153 11.16 19.03 -14.50
CA TYR A 153 12.62 18.82 -14.35
C TYR A 153 13.47 19.42 -15.47
N SER A 154 12.99 20.45 -16.18
CA SER A 154 13.78 21.15 -17.21
C SER A 154 15.03 21.83 -16.65
N ASN A 155 14.99 22.20 -15.37
CA ASN A 155 16.08 22.85 -14.64
C ASN A 155 16.92 21.84 -13.84
N THR A 156 16.62 20.55 -13.93
CA THR A 156 17.42 19.51 -13.27
C THR A 156 18.67 19.25 -14.07
N THR A 157 19.82 19.36 -13.41
CA THR A 157 21.11 18.95 -13.97
C THR A 157 21.27 17.45 -13.77
N PHE A 158 21.32 16.69 -14.86
CA PHE A 158 21.64 15.27 -14.86
C PHE A 158 23.15 15.06 -15.00
N GLN A 159 23.69 14.05 -14.32
CA GLN A 159 25.14 13.78 -14.33
C GLN A 159 25.58 12.91 -15.52
N LEU A 160 24.68 12.11 -16.08
CA LEU A 160 25.03 11.23 -17.20
C LEU A 160 25.34 11.99 -18.48
N SER A 161 26.37 11.54 -19.20
CA SER A 161 26.59 11.98 -20.58
C SER A 161 25.57 11.33 -21.52
N ASP A 162 25.36 11.93 -22.70
CA ASP A 162 24.51 11.36 -23.74
C ASP A 162 24.90 9.92 -24.11
N ALA A 163 26.20 9.61 -24.15
CA ALA A 163 26.68 8.26 -24.46
C ALA A 163 26.24 7.23 -23.40
N LYS A 164 26.41 7.55 -22.11
CA LYS A 164 25.97 6.66 -21.02
C LYS A 164 24.46 6.53 -20.95
N LEU A 165 23.73 7.61 -21.22
CA LEU A 165 22.28 7.56 -21.32
C LEU A 165 21.82 6.65 -22.47
N SER A 166 22.46 6.74 -23.64
CA SER A 166 22.18 5.85 -24.77
C SER A 166 22.51 4.38 -24.48
N ASP A 167 23.52 4.10 -23.64
CA ASP A 167 23.83 2.73 -23.20
C ASP A 167 22.69 2.13 -22.36
N ILE A 168 22.05 2.95 -21.51
CA ILE A 168 20.91 2.53 -20.68
C ILE A 168 19.62 2.47 -21.50
N CYS A 169 19.29 3.54 -22.22
CA CYS A 169 17.97 3.76 -22.82
C CYS A 169 17.86 3.33 -24.29
N GLY A 170 18.97 2.98 -24.92
CA GLY A 170 19.05 2.64 -26.35
C GLY A 170 19.75 3.73 -27.18
N LYS A 171 20.38 3.30 -28.29
CA LYS A 171 21.35 4.09 -29.07
C LYS A 171 20.88 5.46 -29.57
N ASP A 172 19.57 5.64 -29.75
CA ASP A 172 19.00 6.88 -30.28
C ASP A 172 18.41 7.80 -29.20
N VAL A 173 18.61 7.48 -27.92
CA VAL A 173 18.08 8.23 -26.78
C VAL A 173 19.19 9.02 -26.11
N VAL A 174 19.07 10.35 -26.15
CA VAL A 174 20.02 11.33 -25.58
C VAL A 174 19.24 12.42 -24.85
N TRP A 175 19.87 13.21 -23.98
CA TRP A 175 19.16 14.19 -23.14
C TRP A 175 18.36 15.20 -23.97
N LYS A 176 18.90 15.60 -25.12
CA LYS A 176 18.24 16.52 -26.04
C LYS A 176 16.88 16.01 -26.56
N ASN A 177 16.71 14.70 -26.74
CA ASN A 177 15.51 14.13 -27.36
C ASN A 177 14.71 13.18 -26.45
N ILE A 178 15.20 12.86 -25.25
CA ILE A 178 14.58 11.86 -24.37
C ILE A 178 13.12 12.18 -24.03
N ARG A 179 12.80 13.47 -23.90
CA ARG A 179 11.44 13.97 -23.61
C ARG A 179 10.53 13.88 -24.83
N ASP A 180 11.03 14.30 -26.00
CA ASP A 180 10.30 14.20 -27.27
C ASP A 180 10.01 12.73 -27.64
N LYS A 181 10.89 11.83 -27.21
CA LYS A 181 10.76 10.38 -27.35
C LYS A 181 9.91 9.72 -26.26
N ASN A 182 9.39 10.47 -25.29
CA ASN A 182 8.63 9.93 -24.16
C ASN A 182 9.38 8.82 -23.39
N ALA A 183 10.72 8.90 -23.36
CA ALA A 183 11.58 7.81 -22.89
C ALA A 183 12.06 7.99 -21.43
N LEU A 184 11.75 9.12 -20.78
CA LEU A 184 12.10 9.37 -19.38
C LEU A 184 10.87 9.18 -18.48
N TYR A 185 11.06 8.39 -17.42
CA TYR A 185 10.08 8.12 -16.38
C TYR A 185 10.63 8.54 -15.02
N VAL A 186 9.75 8.78 -14.06
CA VAL A 186 10.10 9.27 -12.73
C VAL A 186 9.26 8.63 -11.63
N GLU A 187 9.89 8.36 -10.50
CA GLU A 187 9.26 8.23 -9.19
C GLU A 187 9.74 9.40 -8.32
N ASP A 188 8.83 10.32 -7.98
CA ASP A 188 9.17 11.53 -7.22
C ASP A 188 8.72 11.39 -5.77
N TYR A 189 9.66 11.36 -4.83
CA TYR A 189 9.42 11.40 -3.38
C TYR A 189 10.22 12.55 -2.74
N HIS A 190 10.25 13.72 -3.37
CA HIS A 190 11.05 14.87 -2.93
C HIS A 190 10.68 15.46 -1.57
N ASP A 191 9.50 15.11 -1.05
CA ASP A 191 8.92 15.63 0.20
C ASP A 191 8.67 14.55 1.26
N ILE A 192 8.90 13.26 0.95
CA ILE A 192 8.48 12.15 1.81
C ILE A 192 9.11 12.17 3.21
N ALA A 193 10.29 12.77 3.36
CA ALA A 193 10.99 12.86 4.64
C ALA A 193 10.28 13.76 5.66
N GLU A 194 9.32 14.60 5.23
CA GLU A 194 8.50 15.40 6.15
C GLU A 194 7.69 14.53 7.12
N TRP A 195 7.43 13.28 6.73
CA TRP A 195 6.67 12.29 7.50
C TRP A 195 7.52 11.40 8.41
N ASN A 196 8.84 11.63 8.47
CA ASN A 196 9.71 10.91 9.40
C ASN A 196 9.36 11.22 10.85
N ASP A 197 9.48 10.21 11.72
CA ASP A 197 9.26 10.38 13.16
C ASP A 197 10.43 11.15 13.78
N LYS A 198 10.16 12.41 14.14
CA LYS A 198 11.14 13.29 14.80
C LYS A 198 11.62 12.76 16.16
N SER A 199 10.87 11.85 16.79
CA SER A 199 11.24 11.22 18.05
C SER A 199 12.14 9.98 17.89
N ALA A 200 12.28 9.46 16.67
CA ALA A 200 13.12 8.30 16.34
C ALA A 200 14.09 8.64 15.18
N PRO A 201 15.03 9.58 15.36
CA PRO A 201 15.89 10.10 14.30
C PRO A 201 16.82 9.04 13.67
N GLU A 202 17.01 7.90 14.34
CA GLU A 202 17.76 6.75 13.83
C GLU A 202 17.03 5.97 12.73
N LYS A 203 15.71 6.15 12.60
CA LYS A 203 14.88 5.59 11.54
C LYS A 203 14.52 6.69 10.55
N TYR A 204 15.01 6.60 9.32
CA TYR A 204 14.81 7.65 8.34
C TYR A 204 14.45 7.11 6.97
N VAL A 205 13.57 7.84 6.29
CA VAL A 205 13.30 7.73 4.85
C VAL A 205 13.79 9.02 4.19
N PRO A 206 14.68 8.95 3.19
CA PRO A 206 15.22 10.15 2.55
C PRO A 206 14.24 10.76 1.54
N ASN A 207 14.28 12.10 1.38
CA ASN A 207 13.74 12.75 0.18
C ASN A 207 14.53 12.26 -1.02
N VAL A 208 13.84 11.74 -2.03
CA VAL A 208 14.51 11.06 -3.15
C VAL A 208 13.66 11.10 -4.42
N VAL A 209 14.30 11.28 -5.57
CA VAL A 209 13.65 11.25 -6.89
C VAL A 209 14.43 10.28 -7.78
N GLY A 210 13.75 9.25 -8.28
CA GLY A 210 14.34 8.25 -9.18
C GLY A 210 13.91 8.46 -10.62
N PHE A 211 14.87 8.46 -11.53
CA PHE A 211 14.63 8.54 -12.98
C PHE A 211 14.92 7.20 -13.64
N PHE A 212 14.09 6.85 -14.63
CA PHE A 212 14.15 5.58 -15.34
C PHE A 212 13.94 5.80 -16.85
N CYS A 213 14.35 4.83 -17.65
CA CYS A 213 13.99 4.77 -19.05
C CYS A 213 13.68 3.34 -19.48
N TYR A 214 12.80 3.19 -20.46
CA TYR A 214 12.49 1.90 -21.04
C TYR A 214 13.37 1.66 -22.25
N ASN A 215 14.16 0.58 -22.22
CA ASN A 215 15.01 0.17 -23.33
C ASN A 215 14.24 -0.81 -24.22
N ASP A 216 13.79 -0.35 -25.39
CA ASP A 216 12.99 -1.15 -26.32
C ASP A 216 13.70 -2.42 -26.79
N LYS A 217 15.05 -2.43 -26.83
CA LYS A 217 15.82 -3.57 -27.31
C LYS A 217 15.90 -4.68 -26.26
N SER A 218 16.12 -4.34 -24.99
CA SER A 218 16.13 -5.33 -23.90
C SER A 218 14.74 -5.59 -23.32
N ALA A 219 13.75 -4.76 -23.65
CA ALA A 219 12.40 -4.77 -23.09
C ALA A 219 12.39 -4.57 -21.56
N GLU A 220 13.34 -3.79 -21.04
CA GLU A 220 13.53 -3.55 -19.61
C GLU A 220 13.35 -2.07 -19.27
N LEU A 221 12.68 -1.78 -18.16
CA LEU A 221 12.78 -0.48 -17.51
C LEU A 221 14.08 -0.47 -16.70
N LEU A 222 14.95 0.48 -16.97
CA LEU A 222 16.25 0.59 -16.33
C LEU A 222 16.38 1.94 -15.59
N PRO A 223 16.99 1.94 -14.40
CA PRO A 223 17.28 3.18 -13.67
C PRO A 223 18.36 4.00 -14.39
N VAL A 224 18.15 5.31 -14.41
CA VAL A 224 19.02 6.30 -15.06
C VAL A 224 19.83 7.05 -14.00
N GLU A 225 19.13 7.71 -13.06
CA GLU A 225 19.76 8.52 -12.02
C GLU A 225 18.83 8.61 -10.79
N ILE A 226 19.39 8.67 -9.59
CA ILE A 226 18.66 8.85 -8.33
C ILE A 226 19.19 10.09 -7.63
N HIS A 227 18.30 11.06 -7.39
CA HIS A 227 18.62 12.36 -6.81
C HIS A 227 18.18 12.42 -5.36
N TYR A 228 19.01 13.01 -4.51
CA TYR A 228 18.73 13.31 -3.10
C TYR A 228 18.69 14.83 -2.92
N PRO A 229 17.50 15.47 -2.97
CA PRO A 229 17.38 16.93 -2.99
C PRO A 229 18.04 17.62 -1.79
N ASP A 230 17.95 17.02 -0.60
CA ASP A 230 18.46 17.60 0.64
C ASP A 230 19.99 17.77 0.65
N THR A 231 20.70 16.80 0.05
CA THR A 231 22.17 16.78 -0.01
C THR A 231 22.71 17.26 -1.35
N LYS A 232 21.84 17.43 -2.35
CA LYS A 232 22.18 17.70 -3.75
C LYS A 232 23.07 16.63 -4.38
N LEU A 233 23.09 15.43 -3.79
CA LEU A 233 23.78 14.28 -4.36
C LEU A 233 22.90 13.65 -5.43
N SER A 234 23.53 13.08 -6.45
CA SER A 234 22.86 12.23 -7.42
C SER A 234 23.77 11.07 -7.75
N TYR A 235 23.17 9.90 -7.91
CA TYR A 235 23.85 8.64 -8.13
C TYR A 235 23.35 8.00 -9.42
N THR A 236 24.23 7.27 -10.08
CA THR A 236 24.01 6.62 -11.36
C THR A 236 24.46 5.15 -11.28
N PRO A 237 24.02 4.30 -12.22
CA PRO A 237 24.54 2.94 -12.36
C PRO A 237 26.06 2.83 -12.57
N PHE A 238 26.76 3.94 -12.83
CA PHE A 238 28.19 3.98 -13.11
C PHE A 238 29.04 4.43 -11.91
N ASP A 239 28.41 4.75 -10.78
CA ASP A 239 29.12 5.02 -9.52
C ASP A 239 29.60 3.72 -8.87
N ALA A 240 30.27 3.83 -7.71
CA ALA A 240 30.70 2.64 -6.98
C ALA A 240 29.48 1.75 -6.65
N LYS A 241 29.66 0.43 -6.73
CA LYS A 241 28.57 -0.54 -6.57
C LYS A 241 27.81 -0.35 -5.27
N GLU A 242 28.54 -0.06 -4.19
CA GLU A 242 28.00 0.14 -2.85
C GLU A 242 27.18 1.43 -2.76
N GLU A 243 27.66 2.53 -3.37
CA GLU A 243 26.96 3.81 -3.44
C GLU A 243 25.66 3.69 -4.24
N TRP A 244 25.73 3.08 -5.41
CA TRP A 244 24.55 2.85 -6.25
C TRP A 244 23.53 1.92 -5.59
N THR A 245 23.99 0.88 -4.91
CA THR A 245 23.11 -0.02 -4.14
C THR A 245 22.42 0.73 -3.01
N LEU A 246 23.15 1.57 -2.27
CA LEU A 246 22.58 2.40 -1.21
C LEU A 246 21.57 3.43 -1.76
N ALA A 247 21.85 4.05 -2.90
CA ALA A 247 20.93 4.96 -3.57
C ALA A 247 19.60 4.26 -3.93
N LYS A 248 19.67 3.05 -4.49
CA LYS A 248 18.49 2.22 -4.78
C LYS A 248 17.73 1.82 -3.51
N MET A 249 18.43 1.51 -2.43
CA MET A 249 17.81 1.21 -1.13
C MET A 249 17.04 2.41 -0.58
N GLY A 250 17.57 3.63 -0.70
CA GLY A 250 16.86 4.85 -0.29
C GLY A 250 15.58 5.08 -1.09
N LEU A 251 15.63 4.92 -2.42
CA LEU A 251 14.42 4.99 -3.25
C LEU A 251 13.42 3.89 -2.92
N ASN A 252 13.88 2.66 -2.64
CA ASN A 252 13.02 1.57 -2.20
C ASN A 252 12.34 1.86 -0.85
N ALA A 253 13.04 2.46 0.11
CA ALA A 253 12.50 2.85 1.40
C ALA A 253 11.41 3.92 1.27
N ALA A 254 11.63 4.92 0.41
CA ALA A 254 10.64 5.93 0.08
C ALA A 254 9.41 5.32 -0.63
N SER A 255 9.65 4.50 -1.65
CA SER A 255 8.60 3.85 -2.42
C SER A 255 7.71 2.96 -1.54
N VAL A 256 8.29 2.11 -0.68
CA VAL A 256 7.49 1.23 0.18
C VAL A 256 6.70 2.02 1.23
N SER A 257 7.29 3.07 1.82
CA SER A 257 6.61 3.93 2.80
C SER A 257 5.39 4.61 2.17
N HIS A 258 5.54 5.16 0.96
CA HIS A 258 4.41 5.72 0.23
C HIS A 258 3.37 4.67 -0.13
N HIS A 259 3.80 3.52 -0.67
CA HIS A 259 2.91 2.46 -1.13
C HIS A 259 2.02 1.94 -0.01
N GLN A 260 2.53 1.74 1.20
CA GLN A 260 1.69 1.26 2.31
C GLN A 260 0.57 2.25 2.69
N TRP A 261 0.86 3.55 2.64
CA TRP A 261 -0.14 4.60 2.88
C TRP A 261 -1.12 4.77 1.72
N GLN A 262 -0.64 4.68 0.49
CA GLN A 262 -1.49 4.72 -0.70
C GLN A 262 -2.43 3.52 -0.74
N HIS A 263 -1.94 2.31 -0.44
CA HIS A 263 -2.75 1.12 -0.27
C HIS A 263 -3.88 1.38 0.73
N MET A 264 -3.55 1.93 1.90
CA MET A 264 -4.57 2.28 2.89
C MET A 264 -5.64 3.23 2.34
N ALA A 265 -5.24 4.29 1.65
CA ALA A 265 -6.14 5.30 1.13
C ALA A 265 -7.01 4.78 -0.03
N GLU A 266 -6.39 4.13 -1.01
CA GLU A 266 -7.01 3.76 -2.29
C GLU A 266 -7.79 2.44 -2.24
N THR A 267 -7.47 1.55 -1.29
CA THR A 267 -8.23 0.30 -1.10
C THR A 267 -9.18 0.43 0.09
N HIS A 268 -8.67 0.45 1.32
CA HIS A 268 -9.50 0.36 2.52
C HIS A 268 -10.34 1.61 2.74
N ALA A 269 -9.70 2.78 2.80
CA ALA A 269 -10.38 4.03 3.13
C ALA A 269 -11.40 4.46 2.05
N THR A 270 -11.19 4.06 0.80
CA THR A 270 -12.12 4.31 -0.30
C THR A 270 -13.31 3.34 -0.27
N MET A 271 -13.09 2.08 0.10
CA MET A 271 -14.13 1.04 0.05
C MET A 271 -15.17 1.17 1.17
N VAL A 272 -14.77 1.61 2.36
CA VAL A 272 -15.68 1.73 3.51
C VAL A 272 -16.85 2.71 3.25
N PRO A 273 -16.64 3.96 2.78
CA PRO A 273 -17.74 4.85 2.42
C PRO A 273 -18.68 4.28 1.37
N ILE A 274 -18.13 3.62 0.34
CA ILE A 274 -18.93 2.97 -0.72
C ILE A 274 -19.87 1.93 -0.08
N ARG A 275 -19.32 1.07 0.79
CA ARG A 275 -20.10 0.05 1.49
C ARG A 275 -21.17 0.67 2.41
N VAL A 276 -20.86 1.73 3.12
CA VAL A 276 -21.83 2.43 3.97
C VAL A 276 -23.00 2.96 3.16
N GLU A 277 -22.74 3.62 2.03
CA GLU A 277 -23.82 4.15 1.19
C GLU A 277 -24.64 3.03 0.53
N LEU A 278 -24.04 1.87 0.23
CA LEU A 278 -24.82 0.71 -0.21
C LEU A 278 -25.79 0.23 0.88
N ILE A 279 -25.33 0.13 2.13
CA ILE A 279 -26.17 -0.27 3.26
C ILE A 279 -27.32 0.73 3.48
N ARG A 280 -27.06 2.03 3.27
CA ARG A 280 -28.03 3.12 3.49
C ARG A 280 -29.08 3.25 2.38
N ASN A 281 -28.78 2.79 1.17
CA ASN A 281 -29.60 3.10 -0.01
C ASN A 281 -30.10 1.86 -0.77
N MET A 282 -29.55 0.67 -0.51
CA MET A 282 -29.95 -0.57 -1.19
C MET A 282 -30.38 -1.61 -0.16
N ALA A 283 -31.42 -2.37 -0.47
CA ALA A 283 -31.81 -3.51 0.36
C ALA A 283 -30.82 -4.67 0.22
N PHE A 284 -30.75 -5.53 1.23
CA PHE A 284 -29.81 -6.65 1.28
C PHE A 284 -29.94 -7.61 0.09
N GLU A 285 -31.15 -7.78 -0.44
CA GLU A 285 -31.47 -8.61 -1.60
C GLU A 285 -31.16 -7.92 -2.94
N HIS A 286 -30.68 -6.68 -2.94
CA HIS A 286 -30.28 -6.01 -4.18
C HIS A 286 -28.99 -6.64 -4.71
N PRO A 287 -28.96 -7.18 -5.96
CA PRO A 287 -27.82 -7.94 -6.46
C PRO A 287 -26.51 -7.14 -6.45
N VAL A 288 -26.56 -5.84 -6.75
CA VAL A 288 -25.39 -4.95 -6.67
C VAL A 288 -24.88 -4.79 -5.24
N ARG A 289 -25.78 -4.69 -4.24
CA ARG A 289 -25.36 -4.60 -2.84
C ARG A 289 -24.69 -5.89 -2.40
N SER A 290 -25.29 -7.05 -2.70
CA SER A 290 -24.73 -8.34 -2.32
C SER A 290 -23.35 -8.57 -2.96
N LEU A 291 -23.17 -8.18 -4.22
CA LEU A 291 -21.88 -8.26 -4.92
C LEU A 291 -20.83 -7.36 -4.26
N ILE A 292 -21.14 -6.09 -4.02
CA ILE A 292 -20.14 -5.17 -3.46
C ILE A 292 -19.86 -5.48 -1.98
N GLU A 293 -20.87 -5.86 -1.18
CA GLU A 293 -20.64 -6.30 0.21
C GLU A 293 -19.75 -7.54 0.30
N HIS A 294 -19.76 -8.41 -0.71
CA HIS A 294 -18.82 -9.53 -0.78
C HIS A 294 -17.37 -9.04 -0.94
N HIS A 295 -17.13 -8.04 -1.79
CA HIS A 295 -15.80 -7.48 -2.04
C HIS A 295 -15.31 -6.54 -0.94
N ALA A 296 -16.21 -5.82 -0.28
CA ALA A 296 -15.91 -4.88 0.81
C ALA A 296 -15.93 -5.55 2.21
N ARG A 297 -15.98 -6.89 2.24
CA ARG A 297 -15.98 -7.65 3.48
C ARG A 297 -14.63 -7.48 4.18
N ASN A 298 -14.67 -7.36 5.50
CA ASN A 298 -13.52 -7.19 6.40
C ASN A 298 -12.96 -5.77 6.52
N ASP A 299 -13.27 -4.82 5.62
CA ASP A 299 -12.70 -3.47 5.71
C ASP A 299 -13.10 -2.73 7.00
N LEU A 300 -14.34 -2.89 7.49
CA LEU A 300 -14.78 -2.28 8.75
C LEU A 300 -14.06 -2.92 9.95
N GLY A 301 -13.86 -4.24 9.91
CA GLY A 301 -13.06 -4.96 10.89
C GLY A 301 -11.60 -4.50 10.89
N LEU A 302 -10.96 -4.45 9.72
CA LEU A 302 -9.55 -4.06 9.54
C LEU A 302 -9.30 -2.63 10.01
N GLU A 303 -10.10 -1.66 9.58
CA GLU A 303 -9.96 -0.27 10.03
C GLU A 303 -10.02 -0.12 11.54
N SER A 304 -10.80 -0.97 12.20
CA SER A 304 -10.91 -0.93 13.66
C SER A 304 -9.74 -1.55 14.39
N LEU A 305 -9.05 -2.51 13.76
CA LEU A 305 -7.87 -3.19 14.32
C LEU A 305 -6.58 -2.40 14.02
N MET A 306 -6.55 -1.60 12.98
CA MET A 306 -5.36 -0.85 12.56
C MET A 306 -4.75 0.01 13.67
N PRO A 307 -5.50 0.85 14.42
CA PRO A 307 -4.91 1.63 15.51
C PRO A 307 -4.41 0.77 16.66
N GLU A 308 -4.97 -0.42 16.87
CA GLU A 308 -4.64 -1.32 17.97
C GLU A 308 -3.38 -2.15 17.67
N PHE A 309 -3.19 -2.57 16.42
CA PHE A 309 -2.16 -3.54 16.03
C PHE A 309 -1.13 -3.03 15.01
N LEU A 310 -1.48 -2.09 14.12
CA LEU A 310 -0.62 -1.66 13.01
C LEU A 310 0.02 -0.29 13.24
N PHE A 311 -0.78 0.69 13.69
CA PHE A 311 -0.32 2.06 13.97
C PHE A 311 -0.09 2.32 15.45
N ASN A 312 -0.23 1.30 16.28
CA ASN A 312 0.06 1.39 17.68
C ASN A 312 1.56 1.63 17.87
N VAL A 313 1.92 2.87 18.15
CA VAL A 313 3.26 3.23 18.61
C VAL A 313 3.31 2.98 20.12
N ALA A 314 3.39 1.71 20.50
CA ALA A 314 3.65 1.35 21.89
C ALA A 314 4.94 2.08 22.31
N ARG A 315 4.83 2.91 23.37
CA ARG A 315 5.99 3.46 24.08
C ARG A 315 6.65 2.38 24.92
#